data_AF-A0A7W1XDJ2-F1
#
_entry.id   AF-A0A7W1XDJ2-F1
#
_cell.length_a   1.000
_cell.length_b   1.000
_cell.length_c   1.000
_cell.angle_alpha   90.00
_cell.angle_beta   90.00
_cell.angle_gamma   90.00
#
_symmetry.space_group_name_H-M   'P 1'
#
loop_
_entity.id
_entity.type
_entity.pdbx_description
1 polymer ?
#
loop_
_entity_poly.entity_id
_entity_poly.type
_entity_poly.pdbx_seq_one_letter_code
_entity_poly.pdbx_strand_id
1 'polypeptide(L)'
;MTAFMEDHRQAVKSVIIGISVPTFFYIIIVAFAVATLGLEETARITRPTVTMIRSFEVTGVIFERFESFLLAVWMLQIFTTYVCYHYLASIGLSSIFGKEFKTWTYWISPLIYLFAALPSDINERYLIGYIMGYVLLAFIGIIIPVLWGITWPKGKKHG
;
A
#
# COMPACT_ATOMS: atom_id res chain seq x y z
N MET A 1 -14.04 -4.59 5.81
CA MET A 1 -15.05 -4.29 4.76
C MET A 1 -16.23 -5.26 4.74
N THR A 2 -16.15 -6.43 5.38
CA THR A 2 -17.29 -7.37 5.50
C THR A 2 -18.33 -6.98 6.55
N ALA A 3 -18.05 -5.99 7.41
CA ALA A 3 -18.98 -5.53 8.45
C ALA A 3 -20.00 -4.47 7.97
N PHE A 4 -19.88 -3.96 6.73
CA PHE A 4 -20.73 -2.88 6.19
C PHE A 4 -21.31 -3.17 4.79
N MET A 5 -21.14 -4.40 4.25
CA MET A 5 -21.73 -4.79 2.96
C MET A 5 -22.74 -5.92 3.17
N GLU A 6 -23.96 -5.68 2.69
CA GLU A 6 -25.13 -6.56 2.76
C GLU A 6 -24.91 -7.93 2.10
N ASP A 7 -23.99 -8.03 1.13
CA ASP A 7 -23.66 -9.26 0.41
C ASP A 7 -22.15 -9.55 0.39
N HIS A 8 -21.74 -10.53 1.20
CA HIS A 8 -20.36 -11.00 1.34
C HIS A 8 -19.73 -11.42 -0.01
N ARG A 9 -20.54 -11.91 -0.96
CA ARG A 9 -20.04 -12.45 -2.24
C ARG A 9 -19.68 -11.34 -3.24
N GLN A 10 -20.37 -10.21 -3.19
CA GLN A 10 -20.03 -9.03 -4.00
C GLN A 10 -18.81 -8.31 -3.44
N ALA A 11 -18.67 -8.22 -2.11
CA ALA A 11 -17.51 -7.62 -1.46
C ALA A 11 -16.18 -8.27 -1.91
N VAL A 12 -16.13 -9.61 -1.94
CA VAL A 12 -14.93 -10.35 -2.35
C VAL A 12 -14.61 -10.10 -3.83
N LYS A 13 -15.62 -10.08 -4.71
CA LYS A 13 -15.40 -9.78 -6.15
C LYS A 13 -14.83 -8.38 -6.36
N SER A 14 -15.38 -7.38 -5.68
CA SER A 14 -14.89 -6.00 -5.78
C SER A 14 -13.45 -5.84 -5.30
N VAL A 15 -13.08 -6.53 -4.22
CA VAL A 15 -11.69 -6.54 -3.73
C VAL A 15 -10.74 -7.21 -4.72
N ILE A 16 -11.13 -8.37 -5.28
CA ILE A 16 -10.30 -9.08 -6.27
C ILE A 16 -10.08 -8.23 -7.52
N ILE A 17 -11.14 -7.60 -8.03
CA ILE A 17 -11.04 -6.70 -9.19
C ILE A 17 -10.13 -5.51 -8.84
N GLY A 18 -10.35 -4.88 -7.68
CA GLY A 18 -9.57 -3.74 -7.20
C GLY A 18 -8.08 -4.01 -7.01
N ILE A 19 -7.69 -5.26 -6.70
CA ILE A 19 -6.28 -5.67 -6.60
C ILE A 19 -5.72 -6.07 -7.97
N SER A 20 -6.49 -6.80 -8.79
CA SER A 20 -6.02 -7.34 -10.07
C SER A 20 -5.63 -6.26 -11.08
N VAL A 21 -6.40 -5.17 -11.16
CA VAL A 21 -6.16 -4.06 -12.10
C VAL A 21 -4.79 -3.41 -11.82
N PRO A 22 -4.49 -2.88 -10.61
CA PRO A 22 -3.19 -2.28 -10.34
C PRO A 22 -2.03 -3.28 -10.44
N THR A 23 -2.22 -4.54 -10.07
CA THR A 23 -1.18 -5.57 -10.26
C THR A 23 -0.83 -5.76 -11.73
N PHE A 24 -1.82 -5.83 -12.62
CA PHE A 24 -1.59 -5.96 -14.05
C PHE A 24 -0.83 -4.77 -14.63
N PHE A 25 -1.24 -3.55 -14.29
CA PHE A 25 -0.54 -2.33 -14.71
C PHE A 25 0.90 -2.26 -14.16
N TYR A 26 1.12 -2.69 -12.92
CA TYR A 26 2.45 -2.73 -12.32
C TYR A 26 3.39 -3.69 -13.07
N ILE A 27 2.91 -4.88 -13.45
CA ILE A 27 3.69 -5.84 -14.25
C ILE A 27 4.10 -5.22 -15.58
N ILE A 28 3.19 -4.51 -16.26
CA ILE A 28 3.51 -3.81 -17.51
C ILE A 28 4.61 -2.77 -17.28
N ILE A 29 4.48 -1.92 -16.26
CA ILE A 29 5.47 -0.87 -15.96
C ILE A 29 6.85 -1.48 -15.69
N VAL A 30 6.92 -2.57 -14.91
CA VAL A 30 8.18 -3.27 -14.62
C VAL A 30 8.76 -3.90 -15.88
N ALA A 31 7.94 -4.53 -16.73
CA ALA A 31 8.40 -5.11 -17.99
C ALA A 31 8.97 -4.04 -18.93
N PHE A 32 8.32 -2.87 -19.02
CA PHE A 32 8.84 -1.72 -19.76
C PHE A 32 10.16 -1.22 -19.15
N ALA A 33 10.26 -1.09 -17.83
CA ALA A 33 11.48 -0.64 -17.16
C ALA A 33 12.67 -1.57 -17.43
N VAL A 34 12.46 -2.88 -17.36
CA VAL A 34 13.48 -3.90 -17.67
C VAL A 34 13.85 -3.85 -19.16
N ALA A 35 12.89 -3.63 -20.06
CA ALA A 35 13.12 -3.53 -21.50
C ALA A 35 13.91 -2.27 -21.89
N THR A 36 13.73 -1.14 -21.18
CA THR A 36 14.39 0.13 -21.49
C THR A 36 15.76 0.29 -20.84
N LEU A 37 15.96 -0.20 -19.62
CA LEU A 37 17.19 -0.01 -18.85
C LEU A 37 18.16 -1.20 -18.94
N GLY A 38 17.70 -2.36 -19.41
CA GLY A 38 18.47 -3.60 -19.39
C GLY A 38 18.51 -4.25 -17.99
N LEU A 39 18.79 -5.56 -17.95
CA LEU A 39 18.78 -6.38 -16.73
C LEU A 39 19.83 -5.94 -15.68
N GLU A 40 20.95 -5.36 -16.11
CA GLU A 40 22.07 -5.04 -15.23
C GLU A 40 21.92 -3.71 -14.47
N GLU A 41 21.30 -2.68 -15.07
CA GLU A 41 21.06 -1.38 -14.40
C GLU A 41 19.83 -1.43 -13.48
N THR A 42 18.82 -2.24 -13.83
CA THR A 42 17.61 -2.41 -13.01
C THR A 42 17.94 -3.05 -11.64
N ALA A 43 18.99 -3.86 -11.55
CA ALA A 43 19.44 -4.51 -10.32
C ALA A 43 20.22 -3.58 -9.37
N ARG A 44 20.81 -2.49 -9.87
CA ARG A 44 21.58 -1.52 -9.08
C ARG A 44 20.79 -0.28 -8.65
N ILE A 45 19.66 0.00 -9.30
CA ILE A 45 18.85 1.18 -9.03
C ILE A 45 17.67 0.80 -8.13
N THR A 46 17.66 1.26 -6.89
CA THR A 46 16.57 1.01 -5.91
C THR A 46 15.22 1.63 -6.33
N ARG A 47 15.20 2.51 -7.34
CA ARG A 47 13.99 3.16 -7.90
C ARG A 47 14.04 3.27 -9.44
N PRO A 48 13.88 2.16 -10.18
CA PRO A 48 14.07 2.13 -11.64
C PRO A 48 13.05 2.99 -12.40
N THR A 49 11.84 3.20 -11.86
CA THR A 49 10.77 3.99 -12.50
C THR A 49 11.13 5.48 -12.65
N VAL A 50 11.83 6.07 -11.67
CA VAL A 50 12.20 7.49 -11.70
C VAL A 50 13.38 7.72 -12.63
N THR A 51 14.35 6.81 -12.63
CA THR A 51 15.54 6.90 -13.51
C THR A 51 15.18 6.66 -14.98
N MET A 52 14.24 5.76 -15.27
CA MET A 52 13.74 5.52 -16.63
C MET A 52 13.11 6.77 -17.24
N ILE A 53 12.27 7.49 -16.49
CA ILE A 53 11.62 8.71 -16.99
C ILE A 53 12.65 9.80 -17.32
N ARG A 54 13.71 9.93 -16.51
CA ARG A 54 14.82 10.84 -16.77
C ARG A 54 15.64 10.45 -18.00
N SER A 55 15.75 9.15 -18.31
CA SER A 55 16.44 8.71 -19.54
C SER A 55 15.69 9.07 -20.83
N PHE A 56 14.38 9.30 -20.76
CA PHE A 56 13.56 9.78 -21.88
C PHE A 56 13.61 11.31 -22.06
N GLU A 57 14.35 12.05 -21.23
CA GLU A 57 14.52 13.51 -21.37
C GLU A 57 15.40 13.91 -22.57
N VAL A 58 15.91 12.95 -23.34
CA VAL A 58 16.66 13.25 -24.57
C VAL A 58 15.71 13.29 -25.77
N THR A 59 15.34 14.52 -26.14
CA THR A 59 14.92 15.05 -27.46
C THR A 59 13.46 15.59 -27.54
N GLY A 60 13.31 16.92 -27.47
CA GLY A 60 12.31 17.64 -28.29
C GLY A 60 11.11 18.30 -27.59
N VAL A 61 11.31 19.51 -27.04
CA VAL A 61 10.38 20.66 -27.02
C VAL A 61 9.06 20.59 -26.19
N ILE A 62 8.53 19.40 -25.82
CA ILE A 62 7.30 19.29 -24.98
C ILE A 62 7.53 18.54 -23.65
N PHE A 63 8.68 17.89 -23.48
CA PHE A 63 8.92 16.92 -22.39
C PHE A 63 9.63 17.46 -21.13
N GLU A 64 10.09 18.72 -21.09
CA GLU A 64 10.78 19.29 -19.91
C GLU A 64 9.88 19.43 -18.66
N ARG A 65 8.55 19.41 -18.80
CA ARG A 65 7.61 19.65 -17.68
C ARG A 65 6.87 18.40 -17.19
N PHE A 66 7.18 17.23 -17.75
CA PHE A 66 6.53 15.97 -17.36
C PHE A 66 6.92 15.52 -15.94
N GLU A 67 8.15 15.82 -15.49
CA GLU A 67 8.58 15.53 -14.12
C GLU A 67 7.65 16.17 -13.07
N SER A 68 7.25 17.44 -13.27
CA SER A 68 6.36 18.13 -12.32
C SER A 68 4.96 17.54 -12.28
N PHE A 69 4.43 17.12 -13.43
CA PHE A 69 3.11 16.49 -13.51
C PHE A 69 3.12 15.11 -12.83
N LEU A 70 4.15 14.30 -13.08
CA LEU A 70 4.33 13.02 -12.42
C LEU A 70 4.46 13.16 -10.91
N LEU A 71 5.25 14.13 -10.43
CA LEU A 71 5.37 14.41 -9.00
C LEU A 71 4.01 14.79 -8.40
N ALA A 72 3.18 15.59 -9.09
CA ALA A 72 1.84 15.92 -8.61
C ALA A 72 0.94 14.68 -8.48
N VAL A 73 0.91 13.81 -9.49
CA VAL A 73 0.18 12.54 -9.44
C VAL A 73 0.70 11.65 -8.31
N TRP A 74 2.02 11.57 -8.15
CA TRP A 74 2.67 10.79 -7.11
C TRP A 74 2.33 11.30 -5.71
N MET A 75 2.28 12.63 -5.53
CA MET A 75 1.87 13.26 -4.28
C MET A 75 0.41 12.97 -3.96
N LEU A 76 -0.49 13.05 -4.95
CA LEU A 76 -1.89 12.66 -4.78
C LEU A 76 -2.02 11.18 -4.40
N GLN A 77 -1.22 10.30 -5.00
CA GLN A 77 -1.19 8.88 -4.67
C GLN A 77 -0.74 8.65 -3.22
N ILE A 78 0.37 9.28 -2.79
CA ILE A 78 0.86 9.17 -1.42
C ILE A 78 -0.18 9.72 -0.44
N PHE A 79 -0.75 10.89 -0.72
CA PHE A 79 -1.73 11.53 0.15
C PHE A 79 -2.99 10.68 0.29
N THR A 80 -3.54 10.18 -0.81
CA THR A 80 -4.73 9.32 -0.80
C THR A 80 -4.46 8.04 -0.03
N THR A 81 -3.31 7.41 -0.28
CA THR A 81 -2.88 6.19 0.42
C THR A 81 -2.74 6.43 1.93
N TYR A 82 -2.12 7.55 2.31
CA TYR A 82 -1.99 7.96 3.71
C TYR A 82 -3.35 8.12 4.38
N VAL A 83 -4.27 8.88 3.78
CA VAL A 83 -5.61 9.10 4.32
C VAL A 83 -6.37 7.78 4.47
N CYS A 84 -6.30 6.89 3.47
CA CYS A 84 -6.91 5.57 3.53
C CYS A 84 -6.34 4.73 4.69
N TYR A 85 -5.02 4.61 4.82
CA TYR A 85 -4.41 3.85 5.92
C TYR A 85 -4.69 4.46 7.29
N HIS A 86 -4.64 5.79 7.41
CA HIS A 86 -4.97 6.48 8.65
C HIS A 86 -6.42 6.18 9.07
N TYR A 87 -7.35 6.29 8.13
CA TYR A 87 -8.76 5.96 8.37
C TYR A 87 -8.96 4.50 8.81
N LEU A 88 -8.34 3.56 8.10
CA LEU A 88 -8.40 2.13 8.43
C LEU A 88 -7.79 1.82 9.81
N ALA A 89 -6.67 2.47 10.16
CA ALA A 89 -6.05 2.32 11.47
C ALA A 89 -6.94 2.84 12.60
N SER A 90 -7.56 4.02 12.40
CA SER A 90 -8.51 4.60 13.37
C SER A 90 -9.73 3.72 13.60
N ILE A 91 -10.33 3.16 12.54
CA ILE A 91 -11.46 2.22 12.67
C ILE A 91 -11.00 0.90 13.30
N GLY A 92 -9.85 0.38 12.90
CA GLY A 92 -9.29 -0.86 13.45
C GLY A 92 -9.09 -0.76 14.95
N LEU A 93 -8.45 0.32 15.41
CA LEU A 93 -8.25 0.59 16.83
C LEU A 93 -9.56 0.86 17.57
N SER A 94 -10.47 1.63 16.98
CA SER A 94 -11.81 1.86 17.54
C SER A 94 -12.58 0.55 17.74
N SER A 95 -12.49 -0.39 16.80
CA SER A 95 -13.15 -1.70 16.89
C SER A 95 -12.54 -2.62 17.95
N ILE A 96 -11.22 -2.56 18.16
CA ILE A 96 -10.52 -3.38 19.16
C ILE A 96 -10.72 -2.83 20.58
N PHE A 97 -10.64 -1.51 20.73
CA PHE A 97 -10.64 -0.85 22.04
C PHE A 97 -12.01 -0.27 22.44
N GLY A 98 -13.03 -0.36 21.57
CA GLY A 98 -14.41 0.07 21.85
C GLY A 98 -14.59 1.58 22.09
N LYS A 99 -13.59 2.41 21.77
CA LYS A 99 -13.67 3.87 21.89
C LYS A 99 -14.04 4.52 20.56
N GLU A 100 -14.55 5.75 20.61
CA GLU A 100 -14.95 6.51 19.43
C GLU A 100 -13.80 6.67 18.41
N PHE A 101 -14.14 6.53 17.13
CA PHE A 101 -13.23 6.73 16.00
C PHE A 101 -12.49 8.07 16.09
N LYS A 102 -13.20 9.15 16.46
CA LYS A 102 -12.65 10.51 16.54
C LYS A 102 -11.48 10.59 17.52
N THR A 103 -11.57 9.92 18.67
CA THR A 103 -10.48 9.87 19.66
C THR A 103 -9.23 9.22 19.08
N TRP A 104 -9.38 8.07 18.41
CA TRP A 104 -8.24 7.36 17.82
C TRP A 104 -7.62 8.11 16.65
N THR A 105 -8.41 8.81 15.84
CA THR A 105 -7.90 9.68 14.76
C THR A 105 -6.93 10.74 15.29
N TYR A 106 -7.23 11.38 16.42
CA TYR A 106 -6.34 12.36 17.02
C TYR A 106 -5.07 11.76 17.62
N TRP A 107 -5.14 10.53 18.17
CA TRP A 107 -3.97 9.86 18.75
C TRP A 107 -3.01 9.25 17.72
N ILE A 108 -3.54 8.82 16.57
CA ILE A 108 -2.72 8.20 15.52
C ILE A 108 -1.84 9.24 14.81
N SER A 109 -2.34 10.46 14.59
CA SER A 109 -1.57 11.53 13.93
C SER A 109 -0.21 11.82 14.59
N PRO A 110 -0.11 12.10 15.91
CA PRO A 110 1.18 12.34 16.57
C PRO A 110 2.03 11.07 16.63
N LEU A 111 1.42 9.89 16.75
CA LEU A 111 2.12 8.62 16.78
C LEU A 111 2.83 8.37 15.43
N ILE A 112 2.15 8.59 14.31
CA ILE A 112 2.77 8.49 12.97
C ILE A 112 3.93 9.47 12.83
N TYR A 113 3.79 10.70 13.33
CA TYR A 113 4.87 11.70 13.28
C TYR A 113 6.11 11.23 14.06
N LEU A 114 5.92 10.67 15.27
CA LEU A 114 7.02 10.13 16.05
C LEU A 114 7.71 8.96 15.34
N PHE A 115 6.95 8.02 14.77
CA PHE A 115 7.52 6.91 14.02
C PHE A 115 8.21 7.34 12.73
N ALA A 116 7.71 8.39 12.06
CA ALA A 116 8.33 8.96 10.87
C ALA A 116 9.65 9.70 11.19
N ALA A 117 9.81 10.22 12.41
CA ALA A 117 11.00 10.92 12.88
C ALA A 117 12.10 9.99 13.42
N LEU A 118 11.81 8.72 13.69
CA LEU A 118 12.79 7.75 14.20
C LEU A 118 13.95 7.45 13.22
N PRO A 119 13.70 7.17 11.92
CA PRO A 119 14.76 6.71 11.05
C PRO A 119 15.54 7.89 10.46
N SER A 120 16.76 8.07 10.96
CA SER A 120 17.67 9.13 10.51
C SER A 120 18.30 8.77 9.16
N ASP A 121 18.57 7.48 8.93
CA ASP A 121 19.26 6.99 7.74
C ASP A 121 18.32 6.40 6.67
N ILE A 122 18.70 6.53 5.40
CA ILE A 122 17.96 5.95 4.26
C ILE A 122 17.91 4.42 4.37
N ASN A 123 19.00 3.78 4.78
CA ASN A 123 19.11 2.33 4.92
C ASN A 123 18.22 1.81 6.05
N GLU A 124 18.12 2.53 7.17
CA GLU A 124 17.19 2.22 8.25
C GLU A 124 15.73 2.28 7.79
N ARG A 125 15.37 3.27 6.97
CA ARG A 125 14.03 3.35 6.36
C ARG A 125 13.72 2.13 5.49
N TYR A 126 14.69 1.67 4.70
CA TYR A 126 14.52 0.45 3.90
C TYR A 126 14.38 -0.80 4.79
N LEU A 127 15.17 -0.92 5.86
CA LEU A 127 15.08 -2.04 6.80
C LEU A 127 13.70 -2.11 7.48
N ILE A 128 13.19 -0.97 7.97
CA ILE A 128 11.84 -0.86 8.54
C ILE A 128 10.79 -1.29 7.51
N GLY A 129 10.96 -0.88 6.24
CA GLY A 129 10.10 -1.30 5.14
C GLY A 129 10.09 -2.83 4.93
N TYR A 130 11.25 -3.48 4.93
CA TYR A 130 11.34 -4.94 4.82
C TYR A 130 10.66 -5.64 5.99
N ILE A 131 10.91 -5.19 7.22
CA ILE A 131 10.29 -5.75 8.43
C ILE A 131 8.76 -5.60 8.36
N MET A 132 8.25 -4.41 8.00
CA MET A 132 6.82 -4.18 7.83
C MET A 132 6.22 -5.08 6.74
N GLY A 133 6.95 -5.33 5.64
CA GLY A 133 6.54 -6.28 4.61
C GLY A 133 6.36 -7.70 5.14
N TYR A 134 7.35 -8.22 5.88
CA TYR A 134 7.25 -9.55 6.50
C TYR A 134 6.14 -9.64 7.56
N VAL A 135 5.97 -8.61 8.38
CA VAL A 135 4.87 -8.54 9.36
C VAL A 135 3.53 -8.58 8.65
N LEU A 136 3.34 -7.80 7.58
CA LEU A 136 2.09 -7.79 6.81
C LEU A 136 1.81 -9.16 6.18
N LEU A 137 2.82 -9.80 5.59
CA LEU A 137 2.72 -11.15 5.02
C LEU A 137 2.33 -12.18 6.08
N ALA A 138 2.93 -12.11 7.28
CA ALA A 138 2.55 -12.99 8.39
C ALA A 138 1.11 -12.74 8.85
N PHE A 139 0.68 -11.47 8.95
CA PHE A 139 -0.69 -11.12 9.33
C PHE A 139 -1.72 -11.65 8.32
N ILE A 140 -1.50 -11.44 7.02
CA ILE A 140 -2.42 -11.88 5.98
C ILE A 140 -2.36 -13.40 5.79
N GLY A 141 -1.16 -13.98 5.78
CA GLY A 141 -0.94 -15.38 5.46
C GLY A 141 -1.23 -16.36 6.61
N ILE A 142 -1.15 -15.91 7.87
CA ILE A 142 -1.29 -16.80 9.03
C ILE A 142 -2.49 -16.38 9.90
N ILE A 143 -2.54 -15.13 10.34
CA ILE A 143 -3.52 -14.70 11.35
C ILE A 143 -4.95 -14.71 10.81
N ILE A 144 -5.17 -14.19 9.59
CA ILE A 144 -6.52 -14.15 8.99
C ILE A 144 -7.07 -15.57 8.72
N PRO A 145 -6.32 -16.49 8.09
CA PRO A 145 -6.80 -17.87 7.89
C PRO A 145 -7.07 -18.62 9.20
N VAL A 146 -6.24 -18.42 10.23
CA VAL A 146 -6.43 -19.07 11.54
C VAL A 146 -7.72 -18.57 12.21
N LEU A 147 -7.97 -17.26 12.23
CA LEU A 147 -9.21 -16.70 12.77
C LEU A 147 -10.44 -17.17 11.99
N TRP A 148 -10.33 -17.30 10.67
CA TRP A 148 -11.40 -17.85 9.85
C TRP A 148 -11.65 -19.33 10.14
N GLY A 149 -10.59 -20.12 10.28
CA GLY A 149 -10.66 -21.53 10.67
C GLY A 149 -11.28 -21.76 12.06
N ILE A 150 -11.05 -20.86 13.02
CA ILE A 150 -11.65 -20.92 14.37
C ILE A 150 -13.15 -20.55 14.36
N THR A 151 -13.57 -19.69 13.45
CA THR A 151 -14.97 -19.23 13.35
C THR A 151 -15.84 -20.13 12.45
N TRP A 152 -15.22 -20.89 11.54
CA TRP A 152 -15.88 -21.87 10.66
C TRP A 152 -16.80 -22.89 11.38
N PRO A 153 -16.44 -23.46 12.56
CA PRO A 153 -17.31 -24.40 13.27
C PRO A 153 -18.49 -23.71 13.97
N LYS A 154 -18.40 -22.41 14.25
CA LYS A 154 -19.43 -21.65 14.99
C LYS A 154 -20.56 -21.14 14.08
N GLY A 155 -20.28 -20.90 12.80
CA GLY A 155 -21.30 -20.50 11.80
C GLY A 155 -22.32 -21.59 11.45
N LYS A 156 -22.01 -22.87 11.70
CA LYS A 156 -22.89 -24.01 11.39
C LYS A 156 -23.93 -24.33 12.48
N LYS A 157 -23.90 -23.64 13.63
CA LYS A 157 -24.81 -23.87 14.78
C LYS A 157 -25.97 -22.86 14.89
N HIS A 158 -26.03 -21.86 14.02
CA HIS A 158 -27.08 -20.83 14.01
C HIS A 158 -27.74 -20.68 12.62
N GLY A 159 -27.65 -21.71 11.77
CA GLY A 159 -28.36 -21.79 10.49
C GLY A 159 -29.40 -22.89 10.53
#